data_AF-A0A6P4HZ41-F1
#
_entry.id   AF-A0A6P4HZ41-F1
#
_cell.length_a   1.000
_cell.length_b   1.000
_cell.length_c   1.000
_cell.angle_alpha   90.00
_cell.angle_beta   90.00
_cell.angle_gamma   90.00
#
_symmetry.space_group_name_H-M   'P 1'
#
loop_
_entity.id
_entity.type
_entity.pdbx_description
1 polymer ?
#
loop_
_entity_poly.entity_id
_entity_poly.type
_entity_poly.pdbx_seq_one_letter_code
_entity_poly.pdbx_strand_id
1 'polypeptide(L)'
;MVVRSADGTVRCFDPALNRHWNGILDLTLAPAPIDPNIAAQAVKLATTIAEKLELVGILGVEMFVDRTGNLLVNEMAPRPHNSGHWTMNACPQDQFDMHIRAVAGLPLPHAVRHSDAIMKNLVGPEDMALLPQIMATQGFIPHLYGKKEAHVGRKMGHVNILFPYGALPGNLGIQDALGPLATKTAAPEPKEDTAAS
;
A
#
# COMPACT_ATOMS: atom_id res chain seq x y z
N MET A 1 -4.35 -4.88 -4.74
CA MET A 1 -4.14 -6.32 -4.46
C MET A 1 -5.38 -7.08 -4.91
N VAL A 2 -5.23 -8.13 -5.72
CA VAL A 2 -6.33 -9.00 -6.18
C VAL A 2 -6.07 -10.44 -5.76
N VAL A 3 -7.11 -11.13 -5.34
CA VAL A 3 -7.09 -12.52 -4.87
C VAL A 3 -8.06 -13.32 -5.73
N ARG A 4 -7.66 -14.51 -6.16
CA ARG A 4 -8.53 -15.45 -6.87
C ARG A 4 -8.36 -16.86 -6.31
N SER A 5 -9.45 -17.55 -6.01
CA SER A 5 -9.47 -18.95 -5.60
C SER A 5 -9.62 -19.91 -6.78
N ALA A 6 -9.35 -21.19 -6.55
CA ALA A 6 -9.45 -22.25 -7.56
C ALA A 6 -10.87 -22.41 -8.15
N ASP A 7 -11.91 -22.07 -7.40
CA ASP A 7 -13.30 -22.06 -7.87
C ASP A 7 -13.65 -20.85 -8.77
N GLY A 8 -12.68 -19.96 -9.01
CA GLY A 8 -12.84 -18.76 -9.84
C GLY A 8 -13.34 -17.53 -9.09
N THR A 9 -13.64 -17.61 -7.79
CA THR A 9 -14.06 -16.43 -7.01
C THR A 9 -12.93 -15.41 -6.94
N VAL A 10 -13.20 -14.16 -7.34
CA VAL A 10 -12.23 -13.05 -7.30
C VAL A 10 -12.63 -12.02 -6.23
N ARG A 11 -11.63 -11.47 -5.53
CA ARG A 11 -11.76 -10.37 -4.56
C ARG A 11 -10.63 -9.37 -4.74
N CYS A 12 -10.97 -8.09 -4.71
CA CYS A 12 -10.02 -7.00 -4.82
C CYS A 12 -10.10 -6.12 -3.58
N PHE A 13 -8.96 -5.82 -2.98
CA PHE A 13 -8.85 -4.73 -2.02
C PHE A 13 -8.95 -3.37 -2.73
N ASP A 14 -9.34 -2.34 -1.99
CA ASP A 14 -9.33 -0.96 -2.49
C ASP A 14 -7.95 -0.61 -3.09
N PRO A 15 -7.90 0.09 -4.24
CA PRO A 15 -6.65 0.61 -4.77
C PRO A 15 -5.96 1.50 -3.73
N ALA A 16 -4.64 1.38 -3.63
CA ALA A 16 -3.82 2.16 -2.71
C ALA A 16 -2.80 2.98 -3.49
N LEU A 17 -2.53 4.21 -3.04
CA LEU A 17 -1.51 5.07 -3.65
C LEU A 17 -0.16 4.77 -3.02
N ASN A 18 0.82 4.43 -3.84
CA ASN A 18 2.19 4.13 -3.41
C ASN A 18 3.13 5.27 -3.77
N ARG A 19 3.89 5.77 -2.80
CA ARG A 19 5.01 6.72 -3.02
C ARG A 19 6.32 5.98 -2.82
N HIS A 20 7.19 6.07 -3.81
CA HIS A 20 8.51 5.44 -3.79
C HIS A 20 9.59 6.49 -3.58
N TRP A 21 10.63 6.14 -2.82
CA TRP A 21 11.82 6.95 -2.60
C TRP A 21 13.06 6.09 -2.90
N ASN A 22 13.94 6.57 -3.78
CA ASN A 22 15.12 5.81 -4.25
C ASN A 22 14.79 4.37 -4.70
N GLY A 23 13.67 4.19 -5.41
CA GLY A 23 13.22 2.88 -5.91
C GLY A 23 12.63 1.95 -4.85
N ILE A 24 12.47 2.41 -3.60
CA ILE A 24 11.89 1.64 -2.51
C ILE A 24 10.52 2.21 -2.17
N LEU A 25 9.51 1.35 -2.03
CA LEU A 25 8.20 1.77 -1.50
C LEU A 25 8.40 2.38 -0.12
N ASP A 26 7.99 3.63 0.03
CA ASP A 26 8.14 4.41 1.26
C ASP A 26 6.81 4.52 2.00
N LEU A 27 5.77 4.95 1.29
CA LEU A 27 4.44 5.25 1.82
C LEU A 27 3.36 4.60 0.97
N THR A 28 2.34 4.04 1.61
CA THR A 28 1.09 3.61 0.99
C THR A 28 -0.08 4.31 1.66
N LEU A 29 -1.00 4.85 0.86
CA LEU A 29 -2.27 5.42 1.30
C LEU A 29 -3.43 4.54 0.84
N ALA A 30 -4.32 4.15 1.74
CA ALA A 30 -5.50 3.35 1.44
C ALA A 30 -6.76 4.01 2.03
N PRO A 31 -7.76 4.40 1.22
CA PRO A 31 -7.81 4.25 -0.24
C PRO A 31 -6.87 5.23 -0.97
N ALA A 32 -6.58 4.97 -2.24
CA ALA A 32 -5.91 5.93 -3.11
C ALA A 32 -6.78 7.19 -3.30
N PRO A 33 -6.24 8.41 -3.12
CA PRO A 33 -6.97 9.66 -3.34
C PRO A 33 -7.03 9.98 -4.85
N ILE A 34 -7.77 9.16 -5.60
CA ILE A 34 -7.95 9.26 -7.06
C ILE A 34 -9.45 9.29 -7.41
N ASP A 35 -9.76 9.65 -8.66
CA ASP A 35 -11.13 9.62 -9.17
C ASP A 35 -11.75 8.21 -8.99
N PRO A 36 -12.99 8.10 -8.46
CA PRO A 36 -13.65 6.81 -8.26
C PRO A 36 -13.76 5.94 -9.52
N ASN A 37 -13.86 6.56 -10.70
CA ASN A 37 -13.90 5.83 -11.97
C ASN A 37 -12.53 5.18 -12.27
N ILE A 38 -11.42 5.88 -11.97
CA ILE A 38 -10.07 5.32 -12.12
C ILE A 38 -9.89 4.17 -11.12
N ALA A 39 -10.35 4.33 -9.88
CA ALA A 39 -10.31 3.26 -8.89
C ALA A 39 -11.09 2.01 -9.36
N ALA A 40 -12.30 2.19 -9.89
CA ALA A 40 -13.12 1.11 -10.44
C ALA A 40 -12.45 0.43 -11.66
N GLN A 41 -11.82 1.22 -12.54
CA GLN A 41 -11.06 0.68 -13.68
C GLN A 41 -9.85 -0.14 -13.22
N ALA A 42 -9.11 0.31 -12.20
CA ALA A 42 -7.98 -0.43 -11.64
C ALA A 42 -8.42 -1.78 -11.06
N VAL A 43 -9.54 -1.81 -10.34
CA VAL A 43 -10.14 -3.05 -9.82
C VAL A 43 -10.53 -3.99 -10.97
N LYS A 44 -11.23 -3.47 -11.99
CA LYS A 44 -11.64 -4.26 -13.16
C LYS A 44 -10.44 -4.85 -13.91
N LEU A 45 -9.38 -4.05 -14.10
CA LEU A 45 -8.16 -4.48 -14.77
C LEU A 45 -7.43 -5.57 -13.98
N ALA A 46 -7.27 -5.38 -12.66
CA ALA A 46 -6.66 -6.39 -11.79
C ALA A 46 -7.46 -7.70 -11.77
N THR A 47 -8.79 -7.63 -11.72
CA THR A 47 -9.68 -8.81 -11.84
C THR A 47 -9.47 -9.52 -13.18
N THR A 48 -9.46 -8.79 -14.28
CA THR A 48 -9.28 -9.34 -15.64
C THR A 48 -7.92 -10.06 -15.75
N ILE A 49 -6.85 -9.46 -15.21
CA ILE A 49 -5.52 -10.07 -15.17
C ILE A 49 -5.55 -11.37 -14.37
N ALA A 50 -6.13 -11.36 -13.16
CA ALA A 50 -6.21 -12.55 -12.31
C ALA A 50 -7.00 -13.70 -12.98
N GLU A 51 -8.09 -13.38 -13.68
CA GLU A 51 -8.88 -14.35 -14.44
C GLU A 51 -8.09 -14.93 -15.63
N LYS A 52 -7.42 -14.07 -16.41
CA LYS A 52 -6.66 -14.48 -17.60
C LYS A 52 -5.41 -15.30 -17.26
N LEU A 53 -4.81 -15.05 -16.09
CA LEU A 53 -3.70 -15.83 -15.57
C LEU A 53 -4.15 -17.11 -14.85
N GLU A 54 -5.46 -17.35 -14.75
CA GLU A 54 -6.04 -18.44 -13.96
C GLU A 54 -5.47 -18.49 -12.53
N LEU A 55 -5.23 -17.30 -11.94
CA LEU A 55 -4.57 -17.13 -10.66
C LEU A 55 -5.23 -17.99 -9.57
N VAL A 56 -4.41 -18.64 -8.75
CA VAL A 56 -4.80 -19.21 -7.46
C VAL A 56 -3.90 -18.58 -6.39
N GLY A 57 -4.49 -17.84 -5.46
CA GLY A 57 -3.76 -17.05 -4.47
C GLY A 57 -3.95 -15.56 -4.67
N ILE A 58 -2.89 -14.78 -4.44
CA ILE A 58 -2.92 -13.31 -4.47
C ILE A 58 -1.91 -12.75 -5.47
N LEU A 59 -2.24 -11.62 -6.05
CA LEU A 59 -1.43 -10.87 -7.00
C LEU A 59 -1.42 -9.39 -6.61
N GLY A 60 -0.21 -8.84 -6.46
CA GLY A 60 0.02 -7.41 -6.52
C GLY A 60 0.08 -6.97 -7.98
N VAL A 61 -0.75 -6.00 -8.37
CA VAL A 61 -0.69 -5.36 -9.68
C VAL A 61 -0.37 -3.90 -9.44
N GLU A 62 0.82 -3.48 -9.84
CA GLU A 62 1.23 -2.08 -9.77
C GLU A 62 0.84 -1.36 -11.05
N MET A 63 0.30 -0.16 -10.90
CA MET A 63 -0.20 0.63 -12.01
C MET A 63 0.27 2.07 -11.88
N PHE A 64 0.45 2.73 -13.02
CA PHE A 64 0.55 4.18 -13.11
C PHE A 64 -0.79 4.75 -13.59
N VAL A 65 -1.10 5.95 -13.10
CA VAL A 65 -2.15 6.81 -13.65
C VAL A 65 -1.45 7.96 -14.35
N ASP A 66 -1.63 8.11 -15.66
CA ASP A 66 -1.05 9.23 -16.39
C ASP A 66 -1.83 10.54 -16.15
N ARG A 67 -1.32 11.65 -16.69
CA ARG A 67 -1.93 12.98 -16.51
C ARG A 67 -3.33 13.11 -17.13
N THR A 68 -3.71 12.20 -18.03
CA THR A 68 -5.01 12.17 -18.68
C THR A 68 -5.97 11.17 -18.02
N GLY A 69 -5.53 10.48 -16.97
CA GLY A 69 -6.33 9.50 -16.23
C GLY A 69 -6.28 8.08 -16.77
N ASN A 70 -5.37 7.77 -17.71
CA ASN A 70 -5.22 6.39 -18.20
C ASN A 70 -4.42 5.54 -17.21
N LEU A 71 -4.84 4.29 -17.05
CA LEU A 71 -4.13 3.28 -16.27
C LEU A 71 -3.16 2.49 -17.13
N LEU A 72 -1.92 2.39 -16.66
CA LEU A 72 -0.85 1.60 -17.26
C LEU A 72 -0.36 0.57 -16.25
N VAL A 73 -0.34 -0.72 -16.61
CA VAL A 73 0.26 -1.76 -15.76
C VAL A 73 1.78 -1.62 -15.79
N ASN A 74 2.40 -1.56 -14.63
CA ASN A 74 3.85 -1.47 -14.47
C ASN A 74 4.46 -2.84 -14.17
N GLU A 75 4.08 -3.44 -13.04
CA GLU A 75 4.64 -4.70 -12.54
C GLU A 75 3.54 -5.58 -11.94
N MET A 76 3.78 -6.89 -11.95
CA MET A 76 2.94 -7.89 -11.31
C MET A 76 3.76 -8.76 -10.37
N ALA A 77 3.29 -8.92 -9.13
CA ALA A 77 3.92 -9.76 -8.11
C ALA A 77 2.94 -10.85 -7.65
N PRO A 78 3.08 -12.12 -8.09
CA PRO A 78 2.15 -13.22 -7.80
C PRO A 78 2.33 -13.79 -6.39
N ARG A 79 2.30 -12.91 -5.39
CA ARG A 79 2.48 -13.19 -3.97
C ARG A 79 1.93 -12.02 -3.14
N PRO A 80 1.79 -12.17 -1.80
CA PRO A 80 1.61 -11.02 -0.94
C PRO A 80 2.66 -9.94 -1.23
N HIS A 81 2.23 -8.69 -1.22
CA HIS A 81 3.02 -7.55 -1.66
C HIS A 81 3.11 -6.50 -0.55
N ASN A 82 4.20 -5.72 -0.56
CA ASN A 82 4.47 -4.75 0.50
C ASN A 82 3.37 -3.68 0.57
N SER A 83 2.92 -3.18 -0.58
CA SER A 83 1.80 -2.23 -0.67
C SER A 83 0.45 -2.78 -0.24
N GLY A 84 0.36 -4.08 0.12
CA GLY A 84 -0.82 -4.67 0.74
C GLY A 84 -0.76 -4.73 2.26
N HIS A 85 0.34 -4.37 2.93
CA HIS A 85 0.48 -4.59 4.38
C HIS A 85 -0.47 -3.73 5.24
N TRP A 86 -0.98 -2.62 4.70
CA TRP A 86 -2.03 -1.82 5.34
C TRP A 86 -3.28 -2.67 5.69
N THR A 87 -3.57 -3.71 4.90
CA THR A 87 -4.71 -4.61 5.12
C THR A 87 -4.65 -5.36 6.44
N MET A 88 -3.45 -5.54 7.03
CA MET A 88 -3.25 -6.27 8.30
C MET A 88 -3.96 -5.61 9.49
N ASN A 89 -4.24 -4.30 9.42
CA ASN A 89 -4.92 -3.58 10.49
C ASN A 89 -6.17 -2.84 10.03
N ALA A 90 -6.31 -2.58 8.73
CA ALA A 90 -7.41 -1.79 8.18
C ALA A 90 -8.56 -2.64 7.61
N CYS A 91 -8.35 -3.94 7.44
CA CYS A 91 -9.32 -4.86 6.87
C CYS A 91 -9.63 -6.00 7.86
N PRO A 92 -10.87 -6.53 7.90
CA PRO A 92 -11.17 -7.74 8.68
C PRO A 92 -10.43 -8.98 8.19
N GLN A 93 -10.19 -9.09 6.88
CA GLN A 93 -9.33 -10.10 6.28
C GLN A 93 -8.18 -9.41 5.55
N ASP A 94 -6.96 -9.72 5.94
CA ASP A 94 -5.77 -9.15 5.34
C ASP A 94 -5.33 -9.93 4.08
N GLN A 95 -4.34 -9.39 3.39
CA GLN A 95 -3.81 -10.01 2.17
C GLN A 95 -3.24 -11.43 2.39
N PHE A 96 -2.76 -11.75 3.59
CA PHE A 96 -2.17 -13.05 3.90
C PHE A 96 -3.28 -14.07 4.20
N ASP A 97 -4.29 -13.70 4.99
CA ASP A 97 -5.47 -14.55 5.21
C ASP A 97 -6.18 -14.84 3.89
N MET A 98 -6.43 -13.81 3.08
CA MET A 98 -7.06 -13.98 1.76
C MET A 98 -6.21 -14.86 0.83
N HIS A 99 -4.88 -14.73 0.86
CA HIS A 99 -3.99 -15.61 0.11
C HIS A 99 -4.10 -17.07 0.56
N ILE A 100 -4.04 -17.32 1.87
CA ILE A 100 -4.14 -18.67 2.44
C ILE A 100 -5.50 -19.30 2.11
N ARG A 101 -6.60 -18.57 2.26
CA ARG A 101 -7.93 -19.05 1.90
C ARG A 101 -7.99 -19.47 0.43
N ALA A 102 -7.46 -18.64 -0.47
CA ALA A 102 -7.48 -18.93 -1.89
C ALA A 102 -6.69 -20.20 -2.25
N VAL A 103 -5.49 -20.38 -1.69
CA VAL A 103 -4.64 -21.57 -1.97
C VAL A 103 -5.14 -22.83 -1.28
N ALA A 104 -5.81 -22.71 -0.14
CA ALA A 104 -6.38 -23.83 0.60
C ALA A 104 -7.80 -24.21 0.14
N GLY A 105 -8.38 -23.50 -0.84
CA GLY A 105 -9.75 -23.74 -1.31
C GLY A 105 -10.83 -23.37 -0.30
N LEU A 106 -10.55 -22.45 0.64
CA LEU A 106 -11.51 -21.95 1.61
C LEU A 106 -12.34 -20.79 1.02
N PRO A 107 -13.54 -20.52 1.56
CA PRO A 107 -14.36 -19.40 1.11
C PRO A 107 -13.64 -18.05 1.17
N LEU A 108 -13.73 -17.28 0.08
CA LEU A 108 -13.21 -15.92 -0.03
C LEU A 108 -14.30 -14.87 0.27
N PRO A 109 -14.29 -14.24 1.47
CA PRO A 109 -15.22 -13.17 1.80
C PRO A 109 -14.93 -11.91 0.97
N HIS A 110 -15.78 -10.89 1.07
CA HIS A 110 -15.48 -9.60 0.46
C HIS A 110 -14.23 -8.98 1.10
N ALA A 111 -13.31 -8.46 0.27
CA ALA A 111 -12.22 -7.64 0.77
C ALA A 111 -12.79 -6.28 1.16
N VAL A 112 -12.96 -6.05 2.48
CA VAL A 112 -13.60 -4.86 3.02
C VAL A 112 -12.56 -4.01 3.73
N ARG A 113 -12.43 -2.75 3.32
CA ARG A 113 -11.74 -1.72 4.11
C ARG A 113 -12.66 -1.25 5.22
N HIS A 114 -12.29 -1.52 6.47
CA HIS A 114 -12.99 -1.04 7.66
C HIS A 114 -12.49 0.36 8.09
N SER A 115 -11.21 0.63 7.87
CA SER A 115 -10.55 1.88 8.25
C SER A 115 -9.67 2.40 7.13
N ASP A 116 -9.55 3.72 7.00
CA ASP A 116 -8.53 4.31 6.13
C ASP A 116 -7.16 4.10 6.78
N ALA A 117 -6.12 4.01 5.97
CA ALA A 117 -4.79 3.70 6.48
C ALA A 117 -3.68 4.43 5.73
N ILE A 118 -2.68 4.83 6.51
CA ILE A 118 -1.34 5.13 6.03
C ILE A 118 -0.44 3.99 6.47
N MET A 119 0.33 3.43 5.54
CA MET A 119 1.39 2.49 5.83
C MET A 119 2.73 3.12 5.45
N LYS A 120 3.67 3.15 6.38
CA LYS A 120 5.04 3.65 6.19
C LYS A 120 6.01 2.49 6.38
N ASN A 121 6.87 2.21 5.39
CA ASN A 121 7.95 1.23 5.59
C ASN A 121 8.95 1.78 6.60
N LEU A 122 9.52 0.88 7.42
CA LEU A 122 10.66 1.18 8.28
C LEU A 122 11.91 0.67 7.60
N VAL A 123 12.76 1.59 7.13
CA VAL A 123 14.00 1.31 6.42
C VAL A 123 15.19 1.60 7.33
N GLY A 124 16.04 0.59 7.49
CA GLY A 124 17.24 0.72 8.31
C GLY A 124 18.32 1.60 7.65
N PRO A 125 19.26 2.13 8.44
CA PRO A 125 19.25 2.18 9.91
C PRO A 125 18.41 3.35 10.47
N GLU A 126 18.11 4.35 9.66
CA GLU A 126 17.58 5.65 10.08
C GLU A 126 16.23 5.54 10.79
N ASP A 127 15.26 4.84 10.20
CA ASP A 127 13.94 4.68 10.82
C ASP A 127 13.98 3.81 12.07
N MET A 128 14.93 2.87 12.13
CA MET A 128 15.11 2.02 13.32
C MET A 128 15.67 2.80 14.50
N ALA A 129 16.38 3.90 14.27
CA ALA A 129 16.83 4.80 15.32
C ALA A 129 15.64 5.51 16.01
N LEU A 130 14.50 5.62 15.32
CA LEU A 130 13.27 6.24 15.81
C LEU A 130 12.31 5.24 16.49
N LEU A 131 12.72 3.96 16.60
CA LEU A 131 11.83 2.91 17.12
C LEU A 131 11.24 3.21 18.50
N PRO A 132 11.98 3.74 19.50
CA PRO A 132 11.39 4.11 20.78
C PRO A 132 10.28 5.15 20.66
N GLN A 133 10.45 6.17 19.80
CA GLN A 133 9.44 7.20 19.55
C GLN A 133 8.23 6.63 18.81
N ILE A 134 8.46 5.78 17.81
CA ILE A 134 7.40 5.06 17.07
C ILE A 134 6.55 4.23 18.02
N MET A 135 7.18 3.44 18.90
CA MET A 135 6.49 2.60 19.88
C MET A 135 5.72 3.41 20.94
N ALA A 136 6.18 4.61 21.26
CA ALA A 136 5.50 5.51 22.20
C ALA A 136 4.38 6.35 21.55
N THR A 137 4.28 6.37 20.22
CA THR A 137 3.32 7.21 19.50
C THR A 137 1.95 6.53 19.47
N GLN A 138 0.93 7.21 20.01
CA GLN A 138 -0.43 6.70 20.00
C GLN A 138 -0.96 6.54 18.56
N GLY A 139 -1.61 5.42 18.29
CA GLY A 139 -2.21 5.11 16.98
C GLY A 139 -1.22 4.50 15.97
N PHE A 140 0.07 4.41 16.30
CA PHE A 140 1.04 3.71 15.47
C PHE A 140 0.97 2.22 15.76
N ILE A 141 0.88 1.41 14.70
CA ILE A 141 0.83 -0.05 14.79
C ILE A 141 2.05 -0.61 14.07
N PRO A 142 3.21 -0.73 14.76
CA PRO A 142 4.44 -1.24 14.16
C PRO A 142 4.42 -2.76 13.98
N HIS A 143 4.89 -3.21 12.83
CA HIS A 143 5.14 -4.61 12.48
C HIS A 143 6.62 -4.77 12.17
N LEU A 144 7.36 -5.44 13.04
CA LEU A 144 8.81 -5.66 12.89
C LEU A 144 9.09 -7.07 12.37
N TYR A 145 9.99 -7.19 11.39
CA TYR A 145 10.29 -8.48 10.74
C TYR A 145 11.36 -9.32 11.47
N GLY A 146 11.81 -8.90 12.66
CA GLY A 146 12.81 -9.65 13.44
C GLY A 146 14.20 -9.74 12.80
N LYS A 147 14.53 -8.85 11.84
CA LYS A 147 15.85 -8.83 11.19
C LYS A 147 16.91 -8.31 12.16
N LYS A 148 18.02 -9.04 12.30
CA LYS A 148 19.09 -8.73 13.27
C LYS A 148 19.84 -7.43 12.99
N GLU A 149 20.07 -7.11 11.71
CA GLU A 149 20.91 -5.98 11.31
C GLU A 149 20.16 -5.00 10.43
N ALA A 150 20.22 -3.72 10.77
CA ALA A 150 19.65 -2.62 10.02
C ALA A 150 20.72 -1.96 9.14
N HIS A 151 20.66 -2.23 7.83
CA HIS A 151 21.55 -1.63 6.83
C HIS A 151 20.76 -0.69 5.92
N VAL A 152 21.44 0.26 5.28
CA VAL A 152 20.83 1.25 4.38
C VAL A 152 19.97 0.55 3.32
N GLY A 153 18.73 0.99 3.17
CA GLY A 153 17.77 0.44 2.20
C GLY A 153 17.12 -0.88 2.63
N ARG A 154 17.52 -1.48 3.76
CA ARG A 154 16.92 -2.72 4.24
C ARG A 154 15.59 -2.45 4.93
N LYS A 155 14.51 -3.01 4.41
CA LYS A 155 13.19 -3.00 5.08
C LYS A 155 13.23 -3.81 6.37
N MET A 156 13.00 -3.17 7.50
CA MET A 156 13.05 -3.76 8.84
C MET A 156 11.66 -4.03 9.41
N GLY A 157 10.65 -3.31 8.91
CA GLY A 157 9.26 -3.43 9.32
C GLY A 157 8.38 -2.50 8.50
N HIS A 158 7.17 -2.27 8.99
CA HIS A 158 6.30 -1.18 8.57
C HIS A 158 5.47 -0.70 9.77
N VAL A 159 4.87 0.48 9.66
CA VAL A 159 3.91 1.01 10.62
C VAL A 159 2.62 1.29 9.88
N ASN A 160 1.51 0.80 10.40
CA ASN A 160 0.17 1.19 9.97
C ASN A 160 -0.39 2.25 10.93
N ILE A 161 -1.02 3.27 10.38
CA ILE A 161 -1.72 4.33 11.10
C ILE A 161 -3.15 4.34 10.57
N LEU A 162 -4.13 4.16 11.44
CA LEU A 162 -5.53 4.01 11.07
C LEU A 162 -6.31 5.30 11.27
N PHE A 163 -7.29 5.51 10.40
CA PHE A 163 -8.27 6.58 10.48
C PHE A 163 -9.67 6.00 10.32
N PRO A 164 -10.71 6.69 10.83
CA PRO A 164 -12.09 6.34 10.49
C PRO A 164 -12.30 6.20 8.98
N TYR A 165 -13.25 5.36 8.58
CA TYR A 165 -13.58 5.17 7.17
C TYR A 165 -13.92 6.52 6.50
N GLY A 166 -13.23 6.84 5.41
CA GLY A 166 -13.43 8.10 4.67
C GLY A 166 -12.80 9.33 5.32
N ALA A 167 -11.90 9.13 6.29
CA ALA A 167 -11.21 10.19 7.02
C ALA A 167 -9.69 10.19 6.80
N LEU A 168 -9.20 9.59 5.70
CA LEU A 168 -7.80 9.69 5.29
C LEU A 168 -7.39 11.18 5.19
N PRO A 169 -6.29 11.60 5.83
CA PRO A 169 -5.90 13.00 5.81
C PRO A 169 -5.41 13.44 4.42
N GLY A 170 -5.60 14.72 4.12
CA GLY A 170 -4.98 15.36 2.96
C GLY A 170 -3.46 15.49 3.08
N ASN A 171 -2.80 16.02 2.06
CA ASN A 171 -1.33 16.05 1.98
C ASN A 171 -0.61 16.65 3.19
N LEU A 172 -1.14 17.74 3.76
CA LEU A 172 -0.57 18.35 4.98
C LEU A 172 -0.77 17.44 6.20
N GLY A 173 -1.99 16.92 6.38
CA GLY A 173 -2.31 16.03 7.50
C GLY A 173 -1.58 14.67 7.44
N ILE A 174 -1.14 14.22 6.27
CA ILE A 174 -0.29 13.03 6.14
C ILE A 174 1.04 13.23 6.88
N GLN A 175 1.67 14.40 6.73
CA GLN A 175 2.95 14.67 7.40
C GLN A 175 2.78 14.75 8.91
N ASP A 176 1.72 15.42 9.37
CA ASP A 176 1.39 15.48 10.80
C ASP A 176 1.11 14.08 11.37
N ALA A 177 0.37 13.24 10.63
CA ALA A 177 0.08 11.87 11.03
C ALA A 177 1.33 10.99 11.12
N LEU A 178 2.34 11.22 10.26
CA LEU A 178 3.59 10.46 10.31
C LEU A 178 4.47 10.82 11.51
N GLY A 179 4.23 11.96 12.18
CA GLY A 179 4.90 12.33 13.43
C GLY A 179 6.43 12.17 13.35
N PRO A 180 7.05 11.30 14.17
CA PRO A 180 8.50 11.09 14.13
C PRO A 180 9.01 10.52 12.78
N LEU A 181 8.15 9.88 12.00
CA LEU A 181 8.45 9.31 10.67
C LEU A 181 8.17 10.28 9.51
N ALA A 182 7.74 11.51 9.79
CA ALA A 182 7.56 12.53 8.77
C ALA A 182 8.90 12.78 8.05
N THR A 183 8.88 12.88 6.72
CA THR A 183 10.12 13.03 5.96
C THR A 183 10.77 14.39 6.23
N LYS A 184 12.10 14.43 6.32
CA LYS A 184 12.87 15.66 6.15
C LYS A 184 12.79 16.06 4.68
N THR A 185 11.78 16.86 4.33
CA THR A 185 11.57 17.53 3.03
C THR A 185 11.58 16.63 1.79
N ALA A 186 10.43 16.58 1.12
CA ALA A 186 10.42 16.37 -0.33
C ALA A 186 11.40 17.38 -0.96
N ALA A 187 12.26 16.92 -1.88
CA ALA A 187 12.97 17.84 -2.76
C ALA A 187 11.96 18.83 -3.37
N PRO A 188 12.30 20.12 -3.51
CA PRO A 188 11.39 21.09 -4.10
C PRO A 188 10.97 20.62 -5.49
N GLU A 189 9.70 20.86 -5.83
CA GLU A 189 9.21 20.64 -7.19
C GLU A 189 10.20 21.24 -8.20
N PRO A 190 10.48 20.56 -9.33
CA PRO A 190 11.27 21.17 -10.37
C PRO A 190 10.57 22.47 -10.75
N LYS A 191 11.30 23.60 -10.61
CA LYS A 191 10.84 24.90 -11.07
C LYS A 191 10.37 24.71 -12.51
N GLU A 192 9.16 25.19 -12.82
CA GLU A 192 8.76 25.39 -14.21
C GLU A 192 9.89 26.16 -14.89
N ASP A 193 10.49 25.55 -15.91
CA ASP A 193 11.36 26.26 -16.84
C ASP A 193 10.46 27.27 -17.57
N THR A 194 10.33 28.45 -16.98
CA THR A 194 9.97 29.66 -17.70
C THR A 194 11.16 30.05 -18.58
N ALA A 195 11.28 29.40 -19.74
CA ALA A 195 11.88 30.00 -20.92
C ALA A 195 10.68 30.49 -21.76
N ALA A 196 10.18 31.71 -21.57
CA ALA A 196 10.74 32.95 -22.14
C ALA A 196 11.06 32.78 -23.64
N SER A 197 10.07 33.18 -24.45
CA SER A 197 10.15 33.95 -25.71
C SER A 197 11.25 33.64 -26.72
#